data_AF-A0A7M3SJH5-F1
#
_entry.id   AF-A0A7M3SJH5-F1
#
_cell.length_a   1.000
_cell.length_b   1.000
_cell.length_c   1.000
_cell.angle_alpha   90.00
_cell.angle_beta   90.00
_cell.angle_gamma   90.00
#
_symmetry.space_group_name_H-M   'P 1'
#
loop_
_entity.id
_entity.type
_entity.pdbx_description
1 polymer ?
#
loop_
_entity_poly.entity_id
_entity_poly.type
_entity_poly.pdbx_seq_one_letter_code
_entity_poly.pdbx_strand_id
1 'polypeptide(L)'
;AVQAGADVIHGTALGLGERSGNAPLDQTLVNLKLMGAIDNDLTLLGEYVRKAHAYTGVPLPRNYPVFGDDAFETGTGVHASAVIKAMRKGDHWLADRVYSGVPAGDFGLQQRIRIGHMAGRSNIIHWLEQRGREASDDLVAHLFEVAKSQRRLMEDDEVEAAIADYESAS
;
A
#
# COMPACT_ATOMS: atom_id res chain seq x y z
N ALA A 1 -24.44 -10.71 11.60
CA ALA A 1 -25.06 -9.80 12.59
C ALA A 1 -25.77 -8.65 11.90
N VAL A 2 -25.06 -7.74 11.21
CA VAL A 2 -25.68 -6.59 10.50
C VAL A 2 -26.75 -7.02 9.49
N GLN A 3 -26.43 -7.99 8.61
CA GLN A 3 -27.42 -8.53 7.65
C GLN A 3 -28.63 -9.21 8.33
N ALA A 4 -28.54 -9.55 9.61
CA ALA A 4 -29.61 -10.16 10.40
C ALA A 4 -30.38 -9.12 11.25
N GLY A 5 -30.13 -7.82 11.05
CA GLY A 5 -30.86 -6.73 11.72
C GLY A 5 -30.25 -6.23 13.03
N ALA A 6 -28.97 -6.50 13.32
CA ALA A 6 -28.31 -5.91 14.47
C ALA A 6 -28.01 -4.42 14.22
N ASP A 7 -28.50 -3.53 15.09
CA ASP A 7 -28.31 -2.07 14.99
C ASP A 7 -26.98 -1.59 15.59
N VAL A 8 -26.39 -2.37 16.50
CA VAL A 8 -25.17 -1.99 17.24
C VAL A 8 -24.14 -3.11 17.14
N ILE A 9 -22.93 -2.74 16.75
CA ILE A 9 -21.75 -3.61 16.74
C ILE A 9 -20.72 -3.02 17.68
N HIS A 10 -20.29 -3.79 18.67
CA HIS A 10 -19.18 -3.42 19.54
C HIS A 10 -17.86 -3.94 18.95
N GLY A 11 -16.84 -3.10 19.00
CA GLY A 11 -15.49 -3.42 18.60
C GLY A 11 -14.48 -2.64 19.42
N THR A 12 -13.22 -2.98 19.27
CA THR A 12 -12.11 -2.35 20.01
C THR A 12 -10.97 -2.02 19.06
N ALA A 13 -10.14 -1.05 19.45
CA ALA A 13 -8.96 -0.70 18.68
C ALA A 13 -8.03 -1.92 18.53
N LEU A 14 -7.72 -2.30 17.28
CA LEU A 14 -6.85 -3.43 16.96
C LEU A 14 -7.31 -4.77 17.56
N GLY A 15 -8.58 -4.89 17.95
CA GLY A 15 -9.12 -6.09 18.58
C GLY A 15 -8.73 -6.27 20.05
N LEU A 16 -8.26 -5.22 20.73
CA LEU A 16 -7.87 -5.28 22.15
C LEU A 16 -8.96 -5.87 23.06
N GLY A 17 -8.58 -6.77 23.96
CA GLY A 17 -9.47 -7.36 24.95
C GLY A 17 -8.86 -8.56 25.65
N GLU A 18 -9.63 -9.23 26.50
CA GLU A 18 -9.18 -10.46 27.16
C GLU A 18 -8.98 -11.62 26.16
N ARG A 19 -8.05 -12.53 26.47
CA ARG A 19 -7.74 -13.74 25.70
C ARG A 19 -7.30 -13.40 24.26
N SER A 20 -8.10 -13.76 23.27
CA SER A 20 -7.87 -13.50 21.85
C SER A 20 -8.41 -12.14 21.38
N GLY A 21 -9.00 -11.36 22.29
CA GLY A 21 -9.49 -10.02 21.99
C GLY A 21 -10.97 -9.95 21.58
N ASN A 22 -11.38 -8.76 21.14
CA ASN A 22 -12.71 -8.45 20.62
C ASN A 22 -12.65 -8.22 19.09
N ALA A 23 -13.81 -7.96 18.48
CA ALA A 23 -13.84 -7.56 17.07
C ALA A 23 -12.95 -6.31 16.84
N PRO A 24 -11.96 -6.38 15.93
CA PRO A 24 -11.15 -5.22 15.58
C PRO A 24 -12.02 -4.18 14.86
N LEU A 25 -12.12 -2.99 15.44
CA LEU A 25 -13.03 -1.94 14.96
C LEU A 25 -12.64 -1.47 13.55
N ASP A 26 -11.35 -1.37 13.27
CA ASP A 26 -10.82 -0.98 11.96
C ASP A 26 -11.23 -1.96 10.86
N GLN A 27 -10.98 -3.27 11.03
CA GLN A 27 -11.42 -4.29 10.07
C GLN A 27 -12.94 -4.39 9.96
N THR A 28 -13.65 -4.18 11.06
CA THR A 28 -15.12 -4.19 11.05
C THR A 28 -15.64 -3.06 10.18
N LEU A 29 -15.12 -1.83 10.34
CA LEU A 29 -15.51 -0.67 9.54
C LEU A 29 -15.15 -0.84 8.06
N VAL A 30 -13.95 -1.34 7.74
CA VAL A 30 -13.54 -1.68 6.37
C VAL A 30 -14.56 -2.59 5.72
N ASN A 31 -14.87 -3.73 6.35
CA ASN A 31 -15.79 -4.71 5.78
C ASN A 31 -17.21 -4.16 5.62
N LEU A 32 -17.71 -3.38 6.59
CA LEU A 32 -19.03 -2.77 6.49
C LEU A 32 -19.12 -1.76 5.33
N LYS A 33 -18.06 -0.97 5.11
CA LYS A 33 -17.99 -0.04 3.97
C LYS A 33 -17.97 -0.81 2.64
N LEU A 34 -17.15 -1.86 2.53
CA LEU A 34 -17.07 -2.69 1.32
C LEU A 34 -18.36 -3.46 1.02
N MET A 35 -19.12 -3.83 2.05
CA MET A 35 -20.45 -4.45 1.91
C MET A 35 -21.55 -3.43 1.55
N GLY A 36 -21.26 -2.13 1.54
CA GLY A 36 -22.27 -1.08 1.38
C GLY A 36 -23.22 -0.95 2.56
N ALA A 37 -22.86 -1.51 3.73
CA ALA A 37 -23.68 -1.44 4.94
C ALA A 37 -23.55 -0.09 5.66
N ILE A 38 -22.44 0.63 5.44
CA ILE A 38 -22.20 2.00 5.90
C ILE A 38 -21.63 2.83 4.76
N ASP A 39 -21.86 4.14 4.80
CA ASP A 39 -21.25 5.10 3.86
C ASP A 39 -20.40 6.18 4.57
N ASN A 40 -20.03 5.95 5.83
CA ASN A 40 -19.18 6.85 6.58
C ASN A 40 -17.84 7.11 5.86
N ASP A 41 -17.29 8.32 6.08
CA ASP A 41 -15.93 8.65 5.69
C ASP A 41 -14.93 7.94 6.61
N LEU A 42 -14.10 7.08 6.04
CA LEU A 42 -13.09 6.28 6.74
C LEU A 42 -11.65 6.71 6.40
N THR A 43 -11.46 7.88 5.78
CA THR A 43 -10.14 8.37 5.39
C THR A 43 -9.17 8.60 6.56
N LEU A 44 -9.71 8.83 7.77
CA LEU A 44 -8.92 8.97 9.00
C LEU A 44 -8.72 7.65 9.76
N LEU A 45 -9.25 6.53 9.26
CA LEU A 45 -9.19 5.25 9.96
C LEU A 45 -7.75 4.75 10.13
N GLY A 46 -6.87 5.01 9.14
CA GLY A 46 -5.44 4.70 9.26
C GLY A 46 -4.74 5.49 10.38
N GLU A 47 -5.13 6.75 10.62
CA GLU A 47 -4.61 7.53 11.73
C GLU A 47 -5.08 6.97 13.08
N TYR A 48 -6.35 6.57 13.16
CA TYR A 48 -6.88 5.87 14.33
C TYR A 48 -6.09 4.59 14.65
N VAL A 49 -5.84 3.74 13.65
CA VAL A 49 -5.06 2.50 13.79
C VAL A 49 -3.64 2.79 14.29
N ARG A 50 -2.94 3.77 13.69
CA ARG A 50 -1.58 4.14 14.11
C ARG A 50 -1.54 4.68 15.53
N LYS A 51 -2.50 5.53 15.92
CA LYS A 51 -2.60 6.03 17.30
C LYS A 51 -2.93 4.90 18.28
N ALA A 52 -3.87 4.02 17.93
CA ALA A 52 -4.21 2.86 18.75
C ALA A 52 -2.99 1.97 18.98
N HIS A 53 -2.24 1.64 17.94
CA HIS A 53 -0.98 0.90 18.03
C HIS A 53 -0.01 1.58 19.01
N ALA A 54 0.24 2.88 18.82
CA ALA A 54 1.17 3.65 19.64
C ALA A 54 0.79 3.69 21.13
N TYR A 55 -0.51 3.87 21.45
CA TYR A 55 -0.97 4.01 22.83
C TYR A 55 -1.21 2.68 23.54
N THR A 56 -1.57 1.63 22.81
CA THR A 56 -1.90 0.31 23.40
C THR A 56 -0.72 -0.66 23.38
N GLY A 57 0.30 -0.41 22.55
CA GLY A 57 1.43 -1.31 22.34
C GLY A 57 1.09 -2.57 21.55
N VAL A 58 -0.15 -2.73 21.07
CA VAL A 58 -0.55 -3.85 20.21
C VAL A 58 0.24 -3.76 18.90
N PRO A 59 1.01 -4.78 18.49
CA PRO A 59 1.82 -4.71 17.28
C PRO A 59 1.00 -4.44 16.01
N LEU A 60 1.52 -3.56 15.14
CA LEU A 60 0.99 -3.30 13.81
C LEU A 60 2.00 -3.82 12.78
N PRO A 61 1.89 -5.09 12.34
CA PRO A 61 2.84 -5.66 11.38
C PRO A 61 2.66 -5.03 9.99
N ARG A 62 3.72 -5.05 9.17
CA ARG A 62 3.70 -4.46 7.81
C ARG A 62 2.61 -5.05 6.91
N ASN A 63 2.24 -6.31 7.11
CA ASN A 63 1.18 -6.99 6.37
C ASN A 63 -0.21 -6.90 7.04
N TYR A 64 -0.39 -6.00 8.02
CA TYR A 64 -1.70 -5.82 8.65
C TYR A 64 -2.73 -5.38 7.60
N PRO A 65 -3.94 -5.98 7.56
CA PRO A 65 -4.88 -5.71 6.49
C PRO A 65 -5.27 -4.23 6.41
N VAL A 66 -5.21 -3.66 5.19
CA VAL A 66 -5.47 -2.25 4.83
C VAL A 66 -4.47 -1.25 5.43
N PHE A 67 -4.09 -1.38 6.69
CA PHE A 67 -3.34 -0.34 7.40
C PHE A 67 -1.88 -0.67 7.70
N GLY A 68 -1.40 -1.84 7.28
CA GLY A 68 0.02 -2.17 7.24
C GLY A 68 0.71 -1.56 6.03
N ASP A 69 2.01 -1.26 6.15
CA ASP A 69 2.79 -0.61 5.10
C ASP A 69 2.79 -1.37 3.76
N ASP A 70 2.70 -2.70 3.80
CA ASP A 70 2.72 -3.56 2.61
C ASP A 70 1.33 -3.67 1.93
N ALA A 71 0.25 -3.18 2.56
CA ALA A 71 -1.12 -3.46 2.15
C ALA A 71 -1.48 -2.93 0.75
N PHE A 72 -0.85 -1.82 0.34
CA PHE A 72 -1.06 -1.17 -0.96
C PHE A 72 0.24 -0.98 -1.73
N GLU A 73 1.26 -1.78 -1.42
CA GLU A 73 2.53 -1.78 -2.12
C GLU A 73 2.60 -2.90 -3.16
N THR A 74 3.04 -2.57 -4.37
CA THR A 74 3.32 -3.56 -5.40
C THR A 74 4.68 -3.34 -6.06
N GLY A 75 5.52 -4.35 -5.99
CA GLY A 75 6.78 -4.43 -6.74
C GLY A 75 6.74 -5.41 -7.91
N THR A 76 5.64 -6.14 -8.10
CA THR A 76 5.52 -7.11 -9.19
C THR A 76 5.23 -6.39 -10.50
N GLY A 77 6.08 -6.60 -11.52
CA GLY A 77 6.01 -5.85 -12.78
C GLY A 77 4.66 -5.91 -13.50
N VAL A 78 4.00 -7.07 -13.50
CA VAL A 78 2.67 -7.22 -14.14
C VAL A 78 1.56 -6.47 -13.39
N HIS A 79 1.61 -6.45 -12.05
CA HIS A 79 0.66 -5.71 -11.23
C HIS A 79 0.89 -4.20 -11.39
N ALA A 80 2.14 -3.76 -11.21
CA ALA A 80 2.53 -2.36 -11.34
C ALA A 80 2.16 -1.79 -12.71
N SER A 81 2.44 -2.52 -13.79
CA SER A 81 2.11 -2.05 -15.15
C SER A 81 0.62 -1.81 -15.37
N ALA A 82 -0.25 -2.61 -14.76
CA ALA A 82 -1.70 -2.42 -14.85
C ALA A 82 -2.15 -1.17 -14.08
N VAL A 83 -1.65 -0.98 -12.85
CA VAL A 83 -1.91 0.20 -12.02
C VAL A 83 -1.41 1.47 -12.72
N ILE A 84 -0.16 1.49 -13.21
CA ILE A 84 0.44 2.62 -13.95
C ILE A 84 -0.40 2.98 -15.17
N LYS A 85 -0.84 1.99 -15.94
CA LYS A 85 -1.64 2.22 -17.15
C LYS A 85 -2.99 2.87 -16.82
N ALA A 86 -3.63 2.46 -15.73
CA ALA A 86 -4.87 3.07 -15.26
C ALA A 86 -4.62 4.52 -14.79
N MET A 87 -3.58 4.75 -13.97
CA MET A 87 -3.17 6.08 -13.52
C MET A 87 -2.87 7.05 -14.68
N ARG A 88 -2.08 6.60 -15.67
CA ARG A 88 -1.73 7.41 -16.86
C ARG A 88 -2.93 7.76 -17.74
N LYS A 89 -4.00 6.98 -17.68
CA LYS A 89 -5.27 7.28 -18.36
C LYS A 89 -6.18 8.22 -17.57
N GLY A 90 -5.80 8.62 -16.36
CA GLY A 90 -6.64 9.37 -15.44
C GLY A 90 -7.78 8.54 -14.82
N ASP A 91 -7.74 7.22 -14.98
CA ASP A 91 -8.76 6.30 -14.43
C ASP A 91 -8.37 5.88 -13.01
N HIS A 92 -8.49 6.84 -12.08
CA HIS A 92 -8.15 6.63 -10.67
C HIS A 92 -9.02 5.56 -10.01
N TRP A 93 -10.28 5.44 -10.43
CA TRP A 93 -11.18 4.40 -9.93
C TRP A 93 -10.66 3.01 -10.27
N LEU A 94 -10.22 2.80 -11.52
CA LEU A 94 -9.62 1.54 -11.94
C LEU A 94 -8.24 1.33 -11.29
N ALA A 95 -7.42 2.37 -11.19
CA ALA A 95 -6.08 2.26 -10.60
C ALA A 95 -6.13 1.73 -9.16
N ASP A 96 -7.13 2.13 -8.39
CA ASP A 96 -7.33 1.70 -7.00
C ASP A 96 -7.91 0.28 -6.85
N ARG A 97 -8.50 -0.27 -7.91
CA ARG A 97 -9.24 -1.54 -7.90
C ARG A 97 -8.60 -2.63 -8.76
N VAL A 98 -7.71 -2.25 -9.68
CA VAL A 98 -6.99 -3.20 -10.53
C VAL A 98 -5.97 -3.94 -9.66
N TYR A 99 -6.15 -5.25 -9.52
CA TYR A 99 -5.38 -6.09 -8.60
C TYR A 99 -5.55 -5.75 -7.10
N SER A 100 -6.59 -5.00 -6.71
CA SER A 100 -6.91 -4.74 -5.30
C SER A 100 -8.40 -4.93 -5.01
N GLY A 101 -8.72 -5.81 -4.06
CA GLY A 101 -10.09 -5.98 -3.57
C GLY A 101 -10.56 -4.87 -2.63
N VAL A 102 -9.62 -4.07 -2.11
CA VAL A 102 -9.88 -2.93 -1.24
C VAL A 102 -9.37 -1.66 -1.94
N PRO A 103 -10.23 -0.69 -2.25
CA PRO A 103 -9.79 0.57 -2.83
C PRO A 103 -9.03 1.41 -1.79
N ALA A 104 -7.79 1.77 -2.07
CA ALA A 104 -6.94 2.49 -1.11
C ALA A 104 -7.52 3.88 -0.77
N GLY A 105 -8.03 4.60 -1.77
CA GLY A 105 -8.59 5.94 -1.63
C GLY A 105 -9.80 6.00 -0.68
N ASP A 106 -10.59 4.94 -0.58
CA ASP A 106 -11.75 4.87 0.33
C ASP A 106 -11.32 4.96 1.82
N PHE A 107 -10.04 4.73 2.11
CA PHE A 107 -9.44 4.75 3.45
C PHE A 107 -8.33 5.80 3.60
N GLY A 108 -8.25 6.78 2.69
CA GLY A 108 -7.25 7.86 2.74
C GLY A 108 -5.82 7.38 2.43
N LEU A 109 -5.71 6.25 1.72
CA LEU A 109 -4.44 5.62 1.34
C LEU A 109 -4.27 5.69 -0.18
N GLN A 110 -3.10 5.29 -0.67
CA GLN A 110 -2.77 5.32 -2.08
C GLN A 110 -1.99 4.07 -2.47
N GLN A 111 -2.20 3.59 -3.70
CA GLN A 111 -1.38 2.55 -4.31
C GLN A 111 0.06 3.05 -4.46
N ARG A 112 1.03 2.25 -4.01
CA ARG A 112 2.46 2.57 -4.05
C ARG A 112 3.20 1.55 -4.90
N ILE A 113 3.94 2.05 -5.88
CA ILE A 113 4.73 1.21 -6.77
C ILE A 113 6.17 1.24 -6.29
N ARG A 114 6.67 0.05 -5.94
CA ARG A 114 8.02 -0.13 -5.40
C ARG A 114 8.90 -0.86 -6.42
N ILE A 115 10.20 -0.76 -6.21
CA ILE A 115 11.22 -1.46 -6.99
C ILE A 115 11.69 -2.68 -6.18
N GLY A 116 11.93 -3.81 -6.83
CA GLY A 116 12.43 -5.02 -6.20
C GLY A 116 12.68 -6.13 -7.22
N HIS A 117 13.00 -7.33 -6.75
CA HIS A 117 13.39 -8.45 -7.62
C HIS A 117 12.37 -8.84 -8.71
N MET A 118 11.08 -8.63 -8.47
CA MET A 118 10.01 -8.86 -9.45
C MET A 118 9.65 -7.63 -10.30
N ALA A 119 10.34 -6.50 -10.12
CA ALA A 119 10.07 -5.28 -10.85
C ALA A 119 10.35 -5.45 -12.34
N GLY A 120 9.55 -4.75 -13.15
CA GLY A 120 9.84 -4.47 -14.55
C GLY A 120 10.42 -3.06 -14.71
N ARG A 121 10.86 -2.72 -15.92
CA ARG A 121 11.33 -1.35 -16.25
C ARG A 121 10.25 -0.29 -15.96
N SER A 122 8.97 -0.64 -16.14
CA SER A 122 7.85 0.26 -15.86
C SER A 122 7.77 0.70 -14.40
N ASN A 123 8.11 -0.17 -13.44
CA ASN A 123 8.20 0.20 -12.02
C ASN A 123 9.24 1.29 -11.80
N ILE A 124 10.43 1.09 -12.36
CA ILE A 124 11.59 1.97 -12.18
C ILE A 124 11.31 3.34 -12.81
N ILE A 125 10.85 3.35 -14.06
CA ILE A 125 10.48 4.57 -14.77
C ILE A 125 9.43 5.34 -13.96
N HIS A 126 8.37 4.67 -13.50
CA HIS A 126 7.32 5.32 -12.73
C HIS A 126 7.83 5.89 -11.39
N TRP A 127 8.68 5.15 -10.68
CA TRP A 127 9.25 5.59 -9.41
C TRP A 127 10.14 6.84 -9.60
N LEU A 128 10.95 6.89 -10.67
CA LEU A 128 11.78 8.04 -11.04
C LEU A 128 10.92 9.25 -11.43
N GLU A 129 9.92 9.06 -12.30
CA GLU A 129 8.99 10.10 -12.75
C GLU A 129 8.26 10.75 -11.56
N GLN A 130 7.80 9.96 -10.59
CA GLN A 130 7.14 10.46 -9.37
C GLN A 130 8.03 11.36 -8.51
N ARG A 131 9.35 11.23 -8.63
CA ARG A 131 10.35 12.03 -7.90
C ARG A 131 10.97 13.14 -8.77
N GLY A 132 10.40 13.38 -9.96
CA GLY A 132 10.90 14.41 -10.88
C GLY A 132 12.29 14.10 -11.45
N ARG A 133 12.69 12.83 -11.46
CA ARG A 133 13.98 12.37 -12.00
C ARG A 133 13.82 11.90 -13.44
N GLU A 134 14.80 12.19 -14.29
CA GLU A 134 14.83 11.70 -15.68
C GLU A 134 15.11 10.20 -15.71
N ALA A 135 14.27 9.45 -16.42
CA ALA A 135 14.41 8.00 -16.57
C ALA A 135 15.21 7.66 -17.83
N SER A 136 16.52 7.95 -17.83
CA SER A 136 17.40 7.57 -18.93
C SER A 136 17.52 6.04 -19.06
N ASP A 137 17.73 5.55 -20.28
CA ASP A 137 17.76 4.11 -20.55
C ASP A 137 18.86 3.38 -19.76
N ASP A 138 20.01 4.04 -19.58
CA ASP A 138 21.17 3.52 -18.84
C ASP A 138 20.91 3.46 -17.33
N LEU A 139 20.33 4.52 -16.75
CA LEU A 139 19.95 4.51 -15.33
C LEU A 139 18.87 3.46 -15.05
N VAL A 140 17.88 3.35 -15.93
CA VAL A 140 16.83 2.33 -15.82
C VAL A 140 17.42 0.92 -15.93
N ALA A 141 18.40 0.70 -16.83
CA ALA A 141 19.09 -0.57 -16.96
C ALA A 141 19.88 -0.91 -15.68
N HIS A 142 20.63 0.05 -15.14
CA HIS A 142 21.38 -0.12 -13.90
C HIS A 142 20.46 -0.48 -12.73
N LEU A 143 19.43 0.32 -12.48
CA LEU A 143 18.46 0.07 -11.41
C LEU A 143 17.71 -1.26 -11.59
N PHE A 144 17.50 -1.70 -12.83
CA PHE A 144 16.90 -3.00 -13.11
C PHE A 144 17.82 -4.14 -12.66
N GLU A 145 19.11 -4.08 -12.97
CA GLU A 145 20.08 -5.07 -12.50
C GLU A 145 20.23 -5.05 -10.98
N VAL A 146 20.31 -3.86 -10.36
CA VAL A 146 20.30 -3.74 -8.90
C VAL A 146 19.06 -4.40 -8.32
N ALA A 147 17.87 -4.09 -8.85
CA ALA A 147 16.61 -4.67 -8.38
C ALA A 147 16.59 -6.20 -8.50
N LYS A 148 17.10 -6.77 -9.60
CA LYS A 148 17.19 -8.23 -9.80
C LYS A 148 18.14 -8.92 -8.83
N SER A 149 19.15 -8.21 -8.33
CA SER A 149 20.06 -8.74 -7.30
C SER A 149 19.43 -8.78 -5.90
N GLN A 150 18.35 -8.03 -5.67
CA GLN A 150 17.67 -7.99 -4.38
C GLN A 150 16.83 -9.26 -4.14
N ARG A 151 16.43 -9.47 -2.88
CA ARG A 151 15.49 -10.54 -2.48
C ARG A 151 14.15 -10.03 -1.97
N ARG A 152 14.00 -8.70 -1.86
CA ARG A 152 12.81 -8.02 -1.35
C ARG A 152 12.53 -6.75 -2.15
N LEU A 153 11.48 -6.03 -1.76
CA LEU A 153 11.30 -4.64 -2.18
C LEU A 153 12.42 -3.79 -1.60
N MET A 154 12.89 -2.85 -2.39
CA MET A 154 13.85 -1.84 -1.97
C MET A 154 13.13 -0.75 -1.20
N GLU A 155 13.73 -0.33 -0.10
CA GLU A 155 13.40 0.91 0.57
C GLU A 155 13.85 2.10 -0.28
N ASP A 156 13.19 3.25 -0.13
CA ASP A 156 13.45 4.40 -1.02
C ASP A 156 14.90 4.89 -0.91
N ASP A 157 15.50 4.82 0.27
CA ASP A 157 16.91 5.14 0.52
C ASP A 157 17.87 4.17 -0.20
N GLU A 158 17.50 2.89 -0.33
CA GLU A 158 18.28 1.91 -1.11
C GLU A 158 18.23 2.20 -2.61
N VAL A 159 17.09 2.68 -3.12
CA VAL A 159 16.97 3.11 -4.52
C VAL A 159 17.80 4.37 -4.75
N GLU A 160 17.68 5.36 -3.88
CA GLU A 160 18.45 6.60 -3.96
C GLU A 160 19.98 6.35 -3.86
N ALA A 161 20.41 5.42 -2.99
CA ALA A 161 21.81 5.00 -2.92
C ALA A 161 22.29 4.37 -4.25
N ALA A 162 21.49 3.50 -4.85
CA ALA A 162 21.82 2.88 -6.14
C ALA A 162 21.91 3.90 -7.29
N ILE A 163 21.13 4.98 -7.23
CA ILE A 163 21.22 6.12 -8.17
C ILE A 163 22.53 6.88 -7.94
N ALA A 164 22.86 7.21 -6.69
CA ALA A 164 24.08 7.94 -6.35
C ALA A 164 25.34 7.16 -6.79
N ASP A 165 25.35 5.83 -6.60
CA ASP A 165 26.43 4.96 -7.05
C ASP A 165 26.61 5.03 -8.58
N TYR A 166 25.51 5.02 -9.34
CA TYR A 166 25.53 5.16 -10.80
C TYR A 166 26.07 6.52 -11.26
N GLU A 167 25.58 7.60 -10.63
CA GLU A 167 26.00 8.97 -10.95
C GLU A 167 27.48 9.22 -10.62
N SER A 168 28.01 8.56 -9.59
CA SER A 168 29.43 8.66 -9.21
C SER A 168 30.38 7.89 -10.14
N ALA A 169 29.85 6.91 -10.88
CA ALA A 169 30.62 6.04 -11.79
C ALA A 169 30.56 6.51 -13.26
N SER A 170 29.75 7.53 -13.57
CA SER A 170 29.53 8.10 -14.91
C SER A 170 30.30 9.40 -15.11
#